data_AF-A0A0P4R5F1-F1
#
_entry.id   AF-A0A0P4R5F1-F1
#
_cell.length_a   1.000
_cell.length_b   1.000
_cell.length_c   1.000
_cell.angle_alpha   90.00
_cell.angle_beta   90.00
_cell.angle_gamma   90.00
#
_symmetry.space_group_name_H-M   'P 1'
#
loop_
_entity.id
_entity.type
_entity.pdbx_description
1 polymer ?
#
loop_
_entity_poly.entity_id
_entity_poly.type
_entity_poly.pdbx_seq_one_letter_code
_entity_poly.pdbx_strand_id
1 'polypeptide(L)'
;MNTTTSAAVAPGRRRGTSTIAGALGAALMAGLLGACGEQPRLDPCAWMKQPADSAGRTVVLVDASSSVRGSDAGRDYAHSIGALLTSVVERKDTVSVGSFSGASAQISWIAKDRSADWVKDNNNEINQKTRKQQAVSCLTGLVGKAERAVPRSGGSNVLAALTAGASSLEGASGSRSLLVLTDGLSTTGCADLRAAAFRDRREIKAITRVCAARDETPALTGVHLTLAGLGQPATGQPAPTAAQRTWLGNLWRALCGAGRKAAHGTSCTLAPTAIGTAEGRRRPGKKSPQDPAVHYAQDRPQTYELPGAALFDTNSSTVRPQALPLLNDVAVSARTTPGSRVVVSGYVDPRGRPDNNHRLSQARADAVKDVLTGLGVERVTAHGRGLPTGCAKPDHSAGGRMTAEDKLQCDRRVDIEITRK
;
A
#
# COMPACT_ATOMS: atom_id res chain seq x y z
N MET A 1 18.78 108.05 16.76
CA MET A 1 20.00 107.32 17.18
C MET A 1 20.85 107.09 15.94
N ASN A 2 22.00 107.77 15.91
CA ASN A 2 23.16 107.69 15.00
C ASN A 2 23.56 106.23 14.64
N THR A 3 24.25 105.84 13.56
CA THR A 3 25.10 106.48 12.52
C THR A 3 25.44 105.44 11.42
N THR A 4 25.77 105.94 10.22
CA THR A 4 26.58 105.45 9.07
C THR A 4 27.61 104.30 9.31
N THR A 5 28.08 103.47 8.36
CA THR A 5 28.87 103.81 7.14
C THR A 5 29.23 102.56 6.26
N SER A 6 29.29 102.74 4.92
CA SER A 6 30.19 102.19 3.85
C SER A 6 30.46 100.68 3.61
N ALA A 7 30.23 100.11 2.41
CA ALA A 7 30.98 100.16 1.11
C ALA A 7 32.06 99.03 1.02
N ALA A 8 32.45 98.36 -0.08
CA ALA A 8 32.23 98.43 -1.53
C ALA A 8 32.85 97.19 -2.25
N VAL A 9 32.61 97.09 -3.57
CA VAL A 9 33.49 96.55 -4.65
C VAL A 9 33.51 95.03 -4.96
N ALA A 10 33.07 94.71 -6.19
CA ALA A 10 33.43 93.53 -7.01
C ALA A 10 34.52 93.94 -8.04
N PRO A 11 35.27 93.04 -8.72
CA PRO A 11 34.81 92.37 -9.96
C PRO A 11 35.48 90.97 -10.16
N GLY A 12 35.27 90.11 -11.17
CA GLY A 12 34.59 90.13 -12.46
C GLY A 12 35.43 89.38 -13.51
N ARG A 13 34.75 88.64 -14.43
CA ARG A 13 35.20 88.13 -15.76
C ARG A 13 36.16 86.92 -15.80
N ARG A 14 36.13 85.98 -16.77
CA ARG A 14 35.34 85.79 -18.02
C ARG A 14 35.51 84.34 -18.53
N ARG A 15 34.43 83.84 -19.15
CA ARG A 15 34.24 82.87 -20.26
C ARG A 15 35.46 82.21 -20.94
N GLY A 16 35.27 80.93 -21.28
CA GLY A 16 35.94 80.26 -22.41
C GLY A 16 35.46 78.82 -22.61
N THR A 17 34.62 78.58 -23.61
CA THR A 17 34.19 77.27 -24.15
C THR A 17 35.28 76.66 -25.03
N SER A 18 35.42 75.33 -25.08
CA SER A 18 35.65 74.54 -26.31
C SER A 18 35.67 73.03 -26.04
N THR A 19 34.96 72.31 -26.89
CA THR A 19 34.98 70.85 -27.16
C THR A 19 36.31 70.39 -27.78
N ILE A 20 36.71 69.13 -27.56
CA ILE A 20 37.27 68.17 -28.55
C ILE A 20 37.46 66.80 -27.88
N ALA A 21 37.15 65.75 -28.64
CA ALA A 21 37.27 64.33 -28.30
C ALA A 21 38.71 63.80 -28.42
N GLY A 22 39.05 62.73 -27.70
CA GLY A 22 40.27 61.94 -28.00
C GLY A 22 40.78 61.01 -26.89
N ALA A 23 40.34 59.75 -26.94
CA ALA A 23 41.12 58.52 -26.84
C ALA A 23 41.98 58.13 -25.59
N LEU A 24 41.65 56.92 -25.11
CA LEU A 24 42.50 55.84 -24.54
C LEU A 24 43.21 56.01 -23.17
N GLY A 25 42.86 55.11 -22.24
CA GLY A 25 43.66 54.76 -21.06
C GLY A 25 42.88 53.86 -20.10
N ALA A 26 43.12 52.56 -20.16
CA ALA A 26 42.46 51.54 -19.35
C ALA A 26 42.77 51.66 -17.84
N ALA A 27 41.88 51.04 -17.06
CA ALA A 27 42.03 50.54 -15.68
C ALA A 27 41.36 51.36 -14.56
N LEU A 28 40.18 50.91 -14.13
CA LEU A 28 39.99 50.30 -12.81
C LEU A 28 38.57 49.72 -12.69
N MET A 29 38.53 48.40 -12.76
CA MET A 29 37.42 47.54 -12.34
C MET A 29 37.13 47.77 -10.86
N ALA A 30 35.99 48.38 -10.52
CA ALA A 30 35.44 48.28 -9.18
C ALA A 30 33.93 48.56 -9.18
N GLY A 31 33.15 47.51 -8.90
CA GLY A 31 31.91 47.66 -8.16
C GLY A 31 30.61 47.86 -8.95
N LEU A 32 30.15 46.82 -9.65
CA LEU A 32 28.72 46.51 -9.81
C LEU A 32 28.55 44.97 -9.88
N LEU A 33 29.00 44.27 -8.84
CA LEU A 33 28.55 42.91 -8.54
C LEU A 33 27.49 43.02 -7.46
N GLY A 34 26.23 42.76 -7.78
CA GLY A 34 25.19 42.66 -6.76
C GLY A 34 23.76 42.89 -7.22
N ALA A 35 23.29 42.17 -8.24
CA ALA A 35 21.87 41.80 -8.38
C ALA A 35 21.67 40.86 -9.57
N CYS A 36 22.31 39.68 -9.56
CA CYS A 36 21.71 38.53 -10.24
C CYS A 36 20.56 38.04 -9.34
N GLY A 37 19.48 38.81 -9.27
CA GLY A 37 18.24 38.33 -8.69
C GLY A 37 17.79 37.14 -9.52
N GLU A 38 17.67 35.97 -8.89
CA GLU A 38 17.13 34.77 -9.50
C GLU A 38 15.72 35.14 -10.02
N GLN A 39 15.57 35.25 -11.34
CA GLN A 39 14.25 35.51 -11.93
C GLN A 39 13.28 34.45 -11.39
N PRO A 40 12.10 34.84 -10.88
CA PRO A 40 11.17 33.87 -10.33
C PRO A 40 10.86 32.82 -11.39
N ARG A 41 11.30 31.57 -11.15
CA ARG A 41 11.02 30.46 -12.06
C ARG A 41 9.50 30.33 -12.16
N LEU A 42 8.96 30.61 -13.34
CA LEU A 42 7.54 30.45 -13.63
C LEU A 42 7.16 28.99 -13.34
N ASP A 43 6.22 28.77 -12.42
CA ASP A 43 5.67 27.44 -12.12
C ASP A 43 4.78 27.01 -13.30
N PRO A 44 5.21 26.06 -14.15
CA PRO A 44 4.44 25.66 -15.33
C PRO A 44 3.11 24.99 -14.97
N CYS A 45 2.93 24.61 -13.70
CA CYS A 45 1.71 24.01 -13.17
C CYS A 45 0.78 25.04 -12.49
N ALA A 46 1.17 26.31 -12.42
CA ALA A 46 0.41 27.33 -11.69
C ALA A 46 -1.01 27.53 -12.24
N TRP A 47 -1.18 27.46 -13.56
CA TRP A 47 -2.49 27.62 -14.20
C TRP A 47 -3.49 26.54 -13.77
N MET A 48 -3.01 25.34 -13.42
CA MET A 48 -3.87 24.26 -12.91
C MET A 48 -4.43 24.54 -11.52
N LYS A 49 -3.91 25.54 -10.78
CA LYS A 49 -4.43 25.90 -9.44
C LYS A 49 -5.73 26.70 -9.52
N GLN A 50 -6.11 27.17 -10.70
CA GLN A 50 -7.31 27.95 -10.91
C GLN A 50 -8.55 27.04 -10.85
N PRO A 51 -9.64 27.45 -10.17
CA PRO A 51 -10.90 26.74 -10.24
C PRO A 51 -11.40 26.66 -11.68
N ALA A 52 -11.83 25.48 -12.11
CA ALA A 52 -12.51 25.30 -13.39
C ALA A 52 -13.83 24.57 -13.16
N ASP A 53 -14.82 24.92 -13.98
CA ASP A 53 -16.07 24.16 -14.10
C ASP A 53 -15.73 22.88 -14.85
N SER A 54 -15.15 21.91 -14.15
CA SER A 54 -14.69 20.68 -14.78
C SER A 54 -15.85 19.75 -15.12
N ALA A 55 -15.68 18.99 -16.20
CA ALA A 55 -16.60 17.93 -16.61
C ALA A 55 -16.62 16.71 -15.64
N GLY A 56 -15.70 16.69 -14.67
CA GLY A 56 -15.59 15.63 -13.68
C GLY A 56 -14.46 15.85 -12.68
N ARG A 57 -14.45 15.02 -11.64
CA ARG A 57 -13.41 15.00 -10.62
C ARG A 57 -12.68 13.66 -10.60
N THR A 58 -11.36 13.73 -10.57
CA THR A 58 -10.49 12.57 -10.38
C THR A 58 -9.71 12.69 -9.08
N VAL A 59 -9.77 11.66 -8.24
CA VAL A 59 -8.84 11.49 -7.12
C VAL A 59 -7.81 10.43 -7.52
N VAL A 60 -6.53 10.77 -7.43
CA VAL A 60 -5.40 9.84 -7.60
C VAL A 60 -4.81 9.53 -6.24
N LEU A 61 -4.90 8.28 -5.80
CA LEU A 61 -4.30 7.80 -4.56
C LEU A 61 -3.10 6.92 -4.86
N VAL A 62 -1.96 7.25 -4.26
CA VAL A 62 -0.72 6.49 -4.40
C VAL A 62 -0.44 5.76 -3.11
N ASP A 63 -0.31 4.44 -3.19
CA ASP A 63 0.18 3.64 -2.08
C ASP A 63 1.63 4.02 -1.80
N ALA A 64 1.87 4.48 -0.57
CA ALA A 64 3.20 4.86 -0.09
C ALA A 64 3.66 3.93 1.06
N SER A 65 2.96 2.81 1.25
CA SER A 65 3.34 1.77 2.20
C SER A 65 4.69 1.15 1.85
N SER A 66 5.34 0.55 2.84
CA SER A 66 6.64 -0.09 2.64
C SER A 66 6.57 -1.31 1.71
N SER A 67 5.39 -1.92 1.50
CA SER A 67 5.21 -3.02 0.54
C SER A 67 5.51 -2.59 -0.92
N VAL A 68 5.22 -1.35 -1.29
CA VAL A 68 5.49 -0.80 -2.64
C VAL A 68 6.73 0.09 -2.71
N ARG A 69 7.27 0.52 -1.55
CA ARG A 69 8.51 1.30 -1.48
C ARG A 69 9.78 0.45 -1.38
N GLY A 70 9.71 -0.71 -0.73
CA GLY A 70 10.88 -1.57 -0.51
C GLY A 70 11.95 -0.93 0.40
N SER A 71 13.04 -1.67 0.62
CA SER A 71 14.22 -1.19 1.36
C SER A 71 15.15 -0.34 0.50
N ASP A 72 15.30 -0.74 -0.77
CA ASP A 72 16.35 -0.25 -1.69
C ASP A 72 15.76 0.42 -2.94
N ALA A 73 14.80 -0.23 -3.60
CA ALA A 73 14.11 0.27 -4.78
C ALA A 73 12.60 0.05 -4.68
N GLY A 74 11.85 1.13 -4.89
CA GLY A 74 10.39 1.13 -4.85
C GLY A 74 9.76 1.04 -6.24
N ARG A 75 8.44 1.03 -6.29
CA ARG A 75 7.67 1.07 -7.54
C ARG A 75 7.64 2.47 -8.13
N ASP A 76 7.91 2.58 -9.43
CA ASP A 76 7.92 3.85 -10.18
C ASP A 76 6.54 4.13 -10.78
N TYR A 77 5.57 4.46 -9.94
CA TYR A 77 4.22 4.77 -10.40
C TYR A 77 4.22 5.97 -11.34
N ALA A 78 4.93 7.05 -10.99
CA ALA A 78 4.94 8.29 -11.75
C ALA A 78 5.24 8.09 -13.24
N HIS A 79 6.27 7.32 -13.59
CA HIS A 79 6.63 7.09 -14.99
C HIS A 79 5.79 5.98 -15.65
N SER A 80 5.22 5.06 -14.87
CA SER A 80 4.50 3.90 -15.41
C SER A 80 3.05 4.18 -15.80
N ILE A 81 2.43 5.24 -15.25
CA ILE A 81 0.99 5.51 -15.43
C ILE A 81 0.66 6.63 -16.43
N GLY A 82 1.61 7.04 -17.28
CA GLY A 82 1.45 8.17 -18.20
C GLY A 82 0.17 8.12 -19.04
N ALA A 83 -0.19 6.94 -19.56
CA ALA A 83 -1.43 6.76 -20.33
C ALA A 83 -2.71 7.00 -19.51
N LEU A 84 -2.72 6.61 -18.23
CA LEU A 84 -3.85 6.85 -17.32
C LEU A 84 -3.98 8.35 -17.02
N LEU A 85 -2.86 9.04 -16.78
CA LEU A 85 -2.86 10.49 -16.56
C LEU A 85 -3.28 11.26 -17.82
N THR A 86 -2.84 10.84 -19.00
CA THR A 86 -3.32 11.41 -20.27
C THR A 86 -4.84 11.30 -20.36
N SER A 87 -5.43 10.14 -20.06
CA SER A 87 -6.89 9.98 -20.07
C SER A 87 -7.61 10.93 -19.11
N VAL A 88 -7.05 11.17 -17.91
CA VAL A 88 -7.59 12.14 -16.95
C VAL A 88 -7.55 13.57 -17.50
N VAL A 89 -6.45 13.95 -18.15
CA VAL A 89 -6.27 15.27 -18.76
C VAL A 89 -7.18 15.46 -19.99
N GLU A 90 -7.42 14.42 -20.79
CA GLU A 90 -8.37 14.47 -21.92
C GLU A 90 -9.79 14.80 -21.48
N ARG A 91 -10.22 14.24 -20.34
CA ARG A 91 -11.53 14.53 -19.76
C ARG A 91 -11.62 15.92 -19.13
N LYS A 92 -10.51 16.64 -19.01
CA LYS A 92 -10.43 17.97 -18.38
C LYS A 92 -10.89 17.95 -16.92
N ASP A 93 -10.64 16.83 -16.24
CA ASP A 93 -11.07 16.67 -14.85
C ASP A 93 -10.35 17.64 -13.90
N THR A 94 -11.00 17.98 -12.80
CA THR A 94 -10.30 18.51 -11.62
C THR A 94 -9.67 17.37 -10.84
N VAL A 95 -8.35 17.43 -10.63
CA VAL A 95 -7.56 16.33 -10.08
C VAL A 95 -7.03 16.65 -8.69
N SER A 96 -7.24 15.74 -7.74
CA SER A 96 -6.57 15.75 -6.45
C SER A 96 -5.64 14.54 -6.35
N VAL A 97 -4.42 14.76 -5.85
CA VAL A 97 -3.40 13.70 -5.71
C VAL A 97 -3.02 13.56 -4.24
N GLY A 98 -3.17 12.36 -3.73
CA GLY A 98 -2.84 12.01 -2.35
C GLY A 98 -2.07 10.70 -2.26
N SER A 99 -1.56 10.43 -1.07
CA SER A 99 -0.95 9.15 -0.72
C SER A 99 -1.65 8.51 0.48
N PHE A 100 -1.61 7.19 0.57
CA PHE A 100 -2.09 6.44 1.72
C PHE A 100 -1.03 5.42 2.16
N SER A 101 -1.07 5.06 3.45
CA SER A 101 -0.20 4.05 4.06
C SER A 101 -0.75 3.66 5.43
N GLY A 102 -0.33 2.53 5.95
CA GLY A 102 -0.69 2.08 7.29
C GLY A 102 -2.12 1.54 7.39
N ALA A 103 -2.60 1.43 8.62
CA ALA A 103 -3.93 0.89 8.94
C ALA A 103 -5.07 1.92 8.79
N SER A 104 -4.74 3.21 8.71
CA SER A 104 -5.74 4.30 8.74
C SER A 104 -6.29 4.64 7.35
N ALA A 105 -7.54 5.09 7.29
CA ALA A 105 -8.16 5.67 6.09
C ALA A 105 -7.63 7.07 5.71
N GLN A 106 -6.62 7.61 6.40
CA GLN A 106 -6.23 9.01 6.20
C GLN A 106 -5.39 9.21 4.95
N ILE A 107 -5.88 10.07 4.05
CA ILE A 107 -5.17 10.50 2.86
C ILE A 107 -4.20 11.64 3.22
N SER A 108 -2.92 11.48 2.86
CA SER A 108 -1.92 12.55 2.88
C SER A 108 -1.93 13.27 1.53
N TRP A 109 -2.62 14.40 1.47
CA TRP A 109 -2.78 15.18 0.24
C TRP A 109 -1.49 15.88 -0.17
N ILE A 110 -1.09 15.68 -1.43
CA ILE A 110 0.04 16.37 -2.05
C ILE A 110 -0.45 17.62 -2.79
N ALA A 111 -1.59 17.50 -3.46
CA ALA A 111 -2.29 18.60 -4.09
C ALA A 111 -3.79 18.31 -4.14
N LYS A 112 -4.59 19.35 -3.99
CA LYS A 112 -6.03 19.32 -4.21
C LYS A 112 -6.41 20.26 -5.33
N ASP A 113 -7.51 19.91 -5.98
CA ASP A 113 -8.25 20.76 -6.92
C ASP A 113 -7.36 21.36 -8.03
N ARG A 114 -6.58 20.50 -8.70
CA ARG A 114 -5.80 20.87 -9.88
C ARG A 114 -6.64 20.72 -11.14
N SER A 115 -7.10 21.82 -11.70
CA SER A 115 -7.81 21.80 -12.98
C SER A 115 -6.89 21.31 -14.10
N ALA A 116 -7.30 20.23 -14.78
CA ALA A 116 -6.68 19.81 -16.03
C ALA A 116 -7.40 20.38 -17.27
N ASP A 117 -8.26 21.39 -17.10
CA ASP A 117 -8.94 22.05 -18.20
C ASP A 117 -7.97 22.96 -18.99
N TRP A 118 -7.33 22.35 -19.98
CA TRP A 118 -6.33 22.99 -20.82
C TRP A 118 -6.92 23.96 -21.86
N VAL A 119 -8.25 24.00 -22.03
CA VAL A 119 -8.93 24.96 -22.93
C VAL A 119 -9.44 26.20 -22.22
N LYS A 120 -9.70 26.13 -20.90
CA LYS A 120 -10.22 27.27 -20.14
C LYS A 120 -9.30 28.49 -20.26
N ASP A 121 -9.91 29.63 -20.59
CA ASP A 121 -9.25 30.91 -20.80
C ASP A 121 -8.09 30.83 -21.82
N ASN A 122 -8.20 29.93 -22.81
CA ASN A 122 -7.15 29.66 -23.79
C ASN A 122 -7.72 29.25 -25.16
N ASN A 123 -7.89 30.23 -26.04
CA ASN A 123 -8.47 30.02 -27.38
C ASN A 123 -7.43 29.69 -28.47
N ASN A 124 -6.14 29.55 -28.11
CA ASN A 124 -5.06 29.28 -29.07
C ASN A 124 -4.69 27.79 -29.07
N GLU A 125 -4.85 27.13 -30.22
CA GLU A 125 -4.63 25.68 -30.38
C GLU A 125 -3.21 25.20 -30.05
N ILE A 126 -2.18 26.00 -30.35
CA ILE A 126 -0.78 25.69 -30.02
C ILE A 126 -0.61 25.71 -28.49
N ASN A 127 -1.12 26.75 -27.84
CA ASN A 127 -1.05 26.88 -26.38
C ASN A 127 -1.85 25.78 -25.68
N GLN A 128 -2.97 25.34 -26.26
CA GLN A 128 -3.76 24.22 -25.77
C GLN A 128 -2.98 22.91 -25.79
N LYS A 129 -2.27 22.60 -26.89
CA LYS A 129 -1.40 21.41 -26.99
C LYS A 129 -0.29 21.44 -25.92
N THR A 130 0.32 22.61 -25.72
CA THR A 130 1.35 22.79 -24.68
C THR A 130 0.77 22.62 -23.28
N ARG A 131 -0.38 23.22 -22.95
CA ARG A 131 -1.02 23.07 -21.63
C ARG A 131 -1.39 21.61 -21.35
N LYS A 132 -1.87 20.88 -22.36
CA LYS A 132 -2.18 19.46 -22.23
C LYS A 132 -0.96 18.61 -21.86
N GLN A 133 0.18 18.82 -22.55
CA GLN A 133 1.44 18.15 -22.22
C GLN A 133 1.96 18.57 -20.83
N GLN A 134 1.86 19.85 -20.50
CA GLN A 134 2.22 20.37 -19.18
C GLN A 134 1.37 19.75 -18.08
N ALA A 135 0.05 19.62 -18.27
CA ALA A 135 -0.85 19.02 -17.29
C ALA A 135 -0.44 17.58 -16.97
N VAL A 136 -0.15 16.76 -17.99
CA VAL A 136 0.34 15.39 -17.79
C VAL A 136 1.65 15.40 -16.99
N SER A 137 2.63 16.22 -17.39
CA SER A 137 3.91 16.34 -16.68
C SER A 137 3.74 16.79 -15.22
N CYS A 138 2.87 17.77 -14.97
CA CYS A 138 2.54 18.27 -13.64
C CYS A 138 1.90 17.20 -12.77
N LEU A 139 0.93 16.44 -13.29
CA LEU A 139 0.31 15.33 -12.57
C LEU A 139 1.30 14.20 -12.30
N THR A 140 2.16 13.86 -13.25
CA THR A 140 3.27 12.90 -13.06
C THR A 140 4.18 13.34 -11.92
N GLY A 141 4.54 14.63 -11.86
CA GLY A 141 5.34 15.20 -10.78
C GLY A 141 4.64 15.13 -9.41
N LEU A 142 3.32 15.31 -9.36
CA LEU A 142 2.53 15.17 -8.13
C LEU A 142 2.43 13.72 -7.66
N VAL A 143 2.23 12.77 -8.59
CA VAL A 143 2.27 11.32 -8.29
C VAL A 143 3.64 10.93 -7.78
N GLY A 144 4.71 11.45 -8.39
CA GLY A 144 6.08 11.25 -7.90
C GLY A 144 6.31 11.80 -6.50
N LYS A 145 5.69 12.92 -6.14
CA LYS A 145 5.75 13.43 -4.75
C LYS A 145 4.96 12.52 -3.80
N ALA A 146 3.81 12.00 -4.22
CA ALA A 146 2.97 11.10 -3.43
C ALA A 146 3.65 9.75 -3.16
N GLU A 147 4.27 9.13 -4.17
CA GLU A 147 4.99 7.85 -4.02
C GLU A 147 6.18 7.99 -3.04
N ARG A 148 6.73 9.21 -2.88
CA ARG A 148 7.84 9.51 -1.97
C ARG A 148 7.38 9.87 -0.56
N ALA A 149 6.08 9.92 -0.31
CA ALA A 149 5.53 10.20 1.02
C ALA A 149 6.09 9.22 2.06
N VAL A 150 6.31 9.71 3.29
CA VAL A 150 6.80 8.87 4.39
C VAL A 150 5.59 8.12 4.97
N PRO A 151 5.60 6.77 5.02
CA PRO A 151 4.49 6.04 5.59
C PRO A 151 4.34 6.37 7.07
N ARG A 152 3.09 6.56 7.50
CA ARG A 152 2.77 7.00 8.87
C ARG A 152 2.87 5.86 9.89
N SER A 153 2.51 4.66 9.46
CA SER A 153 2.65 3.41 10.22
C SER A 153 2.92 2.27 9.25
N GLY A 154 3.30 1.11 9.79
CA GLY A 154 3.41 -0.11 8.99
C GLY A 154 2.03 -0.61 8.54
N GLY A 155 2.02 -1.34 7.43
CA GLY A 155 0.87 -1.98 6.83
C GLY A 155 0.22 -1.19 5.69
N SER A 156 -0.77 -1.80 5.06
CA SER A 156 -1.60 -1.19 4.01
C SER A 156 -3.06 -1.62 4.19
N ASN A 157 -3.98 -0.65 4.24
CA ASN A 157 -5.42 -0.86 4.22
C ASN A 157 -6.01 -0.23 2.95
N VAL A 158 -5.98 -0.98 1.85
CA VAL A 158 -6.41 -0.46 0.55
C VAL A 158 -7.92 -0.19 0.54
N LEU A 159 -8.76 -0.98 1.22
CA LEU A 159 -10.20 -0.72 1.29
C LEU A 159 -10.52 0.59 2.01
N ALA A 160 -9.85 0.88 3.13
CA ALA A 160 -10.02 2.16 3.82
C ALA A 160 -9.57 3.33 2.95
N ALA A 161 -8.51 3.17 2.15
CA ALA A 161 -8.09 4.17 1.18
C ALA A 161 -9.13 4.37 0.06
N LEU A 162 -9.75 3.30 -0.43
CA LEU A 162 -10.85 3.38 -1.38
C LEU A 162 -12.05 4.14 -0.81
N THR A 163 -12.44 3.85 0.42
CA THR A 163 -13.53 4.56 1.11
C THR A 163 -13.21 6.05 1.23
N ALA A 164 -12.02 6.41 1.73
CA ALA A 164 -11.63 7.81 1.88
C ALA A 164 -11.52 8.55 0.54
N GLY A 165 -11.04 7.87 -0.50
CA GLY A 165 -10.95 8.40 -1.86
C GLY A 165 -12.34 8.66 -2.46
N ALA A 166 -13.26 7.70 -2.29
CA ALA A 166 -14.64 7.82 -2.74
C ALA A 166 -15.39 8.95 -2.00
N SER A 167 -15.23 9.06 -0.68
CA SER A 167 -15.81 10.16 0.08
C SER A 167 -15.26 11.53 -0.31
N SER A 168 -14.03 11.60 -0.80
CA SER A 168 -13.46 12.85 -1.33
C SER A 168 -14.06 13.28 -2.68
N LEU A 169 -14.85 12.40 -3.33
CA LEU A 169 -15.59 12.68 -4.56
C LEU A 169 -17.08 13.00 -4.29
N GLU A 170 -17.54 12.91 -3.05
CA GLU A 170 -18.92 13.26 -2.68
C GLU A 170 -19.21 14.73 -2.99
N GLY A 171 -20.42 15.02 -3.47
CA GLY A 171 -20.83 16.37 -3.88
C GLY A 171 -20.19 16.88 -5.18
N ALA A 172 -19.29 16.13 -5.82
CA ALA A 172 -18.76 16.47 -7.14
C ALA A 172 -19.87 16.42 -8.21
N SER A 173 -19.95 17.47 -9.03
CA SER A 173 -20.69 17.48 -10.29
C SER A 173 -19.91 16.72 -11.38
N GLY A 174 -20.63 16.15 -12.35
CA GLY A 174 -20.02 15.43 -13.47
C GLY A 174 -19.48 14.04 -13.11
N SER A 175 -18.53 13.54 -13.91
CA SER A 175 -17.97 12.20 -13.72
C SER A 175 -17.11 12.13 -12.45
N ARG A 176 -17.17 11.02 -11.71
CA ARG A 176 -16.39 10.79 -10.49
C ARG A 176 -15.45 9.63 -10.70
N SER A 177 -14.16 9.88 -10.71
CA SER A 177 -13.14 8.87 -10.98
C SER A 177 -12.18 8.73 -9.81
N LEU A 178 -11.88 7.49 -9.44
CA LEU A 178 -10.89 7.16 -8.42
C LEU A 178 -9.82 6.29 -9.06
N LEU A 179 -8.60 6.82 -9.17
CA LEU A 179 -7.43 6.08 -9.64
C LEU A 179 -6.55 5.73 -8.45
N VAL A 180 -6.39 4.44 -8.15
CA VAL A 180 -5.55 3.98 -7.04
C VAL A 180 -4.38 3.16 -7.56
N LEU A 181 -3.18 3.60 -7.20
CA LEU A 181 -1.91 2.99 -7.57
C LEU A 181 -1.41 2.18 -6.36
N THR A 182 -1.50 0.86 -6.43
CA THR A 182 -1.22 -0.04 -5.30
C THR A 182 -0.89 -1.44 -5.80
N ASP A 183 -0.10 -2.18 -5.02
CA ASP A 183 0.07 -3.63 -5.23
C ASP A 183 -1.18 -4.43 -4.83
N GLY A 184 -2.13 -3.82 -4.12
CA GLY A 184 -3.35 -4.44 -3.64
C GLY A 184 -3.14 -5.53 -2.58
N LEU A 185 -1.93 -5.64 -2.02
CA LEU A 185 -1.59 -6.61 -0.99
C LEU A 185 -1.85 -6.02 0.40
N SER A 186 -3.13 -5.84 0.72
CA SER A 186 -3.55 -5.32 2.03
C SER A 186 -3.06 -6.23 3.16
N THR A 187 -2.57 -5.62 4.23
CA THR A 187 -1.99 -6.29 5.41
C THR A 187 -2.67 -5.88 6.72
N THR A 188 -3.71 -5.07 6.61
CA THR A 188 -4.55 -4.59 7.69
C THR A 188 -5.99 -4.41 7.17
N GLY A 189 -6.95 -4.23 8.07
CA GLY A 189 -8.37 -4.18 7.71
C GLY A 189 -8.96 -5.55 7.40
N CYS A 190 -10.22 -5.60 6.98
CA CYS A 190 -10.95 -6.84 6.72
C CYS A 190 -10.36 -7.67 5.55
N ALA A 191 -9.61 -7.03 4.65
CA ALA A 191 -8.94 -7.69 3.52
C ALA A 191 -7.44 -7.92 3.78
N ASP A 192 -7.05 -8.17 5.04
CA ASP A 192 -5.69 -8.55 5.40
C ASP A 192 -5.30 -9.91 4.76
N LEU A 193 -4.34 -9.88 3.84
CA LEU A 193 -3.89 -11.04 3.07
C LEU A 193 -2.69 -11.78 3.70
N ARG A 194 -2.23 -11.37 4.89
CA ARG A 194 -1.16 -12.05 5.63
C ARG A 194 -1.51 -13.45 6.12
N ALA A 195 -2.78 -13.85 6.03
CA ALA A 195 -3.24 -15.22 6.26
C ALA A 195 -3.81 -15.89 5.00
N ALA A 196 -3.93 -15.17 3.88
CA ALA A 196 -4.48 -15.70 2.63
C ALA A 196 -3.56 -16.75 1.96
N ALA A 197 -4.16 -17.80 1.43
CA ALA A 197 -3.54 -18.89 0.68
C ALA A 197 -3.48 -18.61 -0.84
N PHE A 198 -4.28 -17.67 -1.36
CA PHE A 198 -4.33 -17.30 -2.78
C PHE A 198 -4.69 -18.48 -3.70
N ARG A 199 -5.62 -19.35 -3.27
CA ARG A 199 -5.88 -20.63 -3.94
C ARG A 199 -7.09 -20.60 -4.85
N ASP A 200 -8.26 -20.24 -4.31
CA ASP A 200 -9.52 -20.44 -5.01
C ASP A 200 -10.57 -19.35 -4.74
N ARG A 201 -11.72 -19.47 -5.41
CA ARG A 201 -12.83 -18.52 -5.30
C ARG A 201 -13.59 -18.62 -3.98
N ARG A 202 -13.51 -19.73 -3.25
CA ARG A 202 -14.19 -19.88 -1.94
C ARG A 202 -13.51 -18.97 -0.92
N GLU A 203 -12.19 -18.90 -0.97
CA GLU A 203 -11.41 -17.97 -0.15
C GLU A 203 -11.78 -16.50 -0.43
N ILE A 204 -11.88 -16.11 -1.71
CA ILE A 204 -12.34 -14.76 -2.10
C ILE A 204 -13.73 -14.46 -1.51
N LYS A 205 -14.68 -15.41 -1.61
CA LYS A 205 -16.03 -15.25 -1.05
C LYS A 205 -16.02 -15.13 0.47
N ALA A 206 -15.10 -15.80 1.16
CA ALA A 206 -14.95 -15.70 2.61
C ALA A 206 -14.47 -14.29 3.00
N ILE A 207 -13.40 -13.79 2.36
CA ILE A 207 -12.87 -12.45 2.60
C ILE A 207 -13.95 -11.37 2.35
N THR A 208 -14.66 -11.46 1.22
CA THR A 208 -15.69 -10.46 0.88
C THR A 208 -16.87 -10.50 1.87
N ARG A 209 -17.22 -11.66 2.41
CA ARG A 209 -18.24 -11.79 3.47
C ARG A 209 -17.79 -11.15 4.77
N VAL A 210 -16.55 -11.39 5.20
CA VAL A 210 -15.98 -10.77 6.40
C VAL A 210 -15.96 -9.25 6.26
N CYS A 211 -15.51 -8.74 5.11
CA CYS A 211 -15.52 -7.30 4.83
C CYS A 211 -16.92 -6.69 4.86
N ALA A 212 -17.91 -7.37 4.27
CA ALA A 212 -19.29 -6.90 4.30
C ALA A 212 -19.88 -6.92 5.73
N ALA A 213 -19.60 -7.97 6.51
CA ALA A 213 -20.08 -8.08 7.90
C ALA A 213 -19.47 -7.02 8.83
N ARG A 214 -18.29 -6.51 8.50
CA ARG A 214 -17.59 -5.46 9.24
C ARG A 214 -17.89 -4.05 8.73
N ASP A 215 -18.75 -3.91 7.73
CA ASP A 215 -19.04 -2.64 7.05
C ASP A 215 -17.78 -1.94 6.50
N GLU A 216 -16.79 -2.73 6.07
CA GLU A 216 -15.51 -2.24 5.54
C GLU A 216 -15.47 -2.28 4.00
N THR A 217 -16.62 -2.54 3.34
CA THR A 217 -16.72 -2.46 1.87
C THR A 217 -16.98 -1.03 1.43
N PRO A 218 -16.18 -0.45 0.51
CA PRO A 218 -16.32 0.94 0.11
C PRO A 218 -17.64 1.21 -0.63
N ALA A 219 -18.30 2.32 -0.29
CA ALA A 219 -19.43 2.82 -1.05
C ALA A 219 -18.92 3.52 -2.33
N LEU A 220 -19.08 2.87 -3.48
CA LEU A 220 -18.56 3.33 -4.77
C LEU A 220 -19.66 3.79 -5.75
N THR A 221 -20.87 4.08 -5.26
CA THR A 221 -22.01 4.47 -6.11
C THR A 221 -21.66 5.65 -7.02
N GLY A 222 -21.77 5.45 -8.33
CA GLY A 222 -21.44 6.49 -9.32
C GLY A 222 -19.95 6.82 -9.45
N VAL A 223 -19.06 5.98 -8.91
CA VAL A 223 -17.60 6.15 -8.98
C VAL A 223 -16.99 5.17 -9.98
N HIS A 224 -16.18 5.69 -10.89
CA HIS A 224 -15.33 4.91 -11.79
C HIS A 224 -13.99 4.62 -11.11
N LEU A 225 -13.85 3.42 -10.53
CA LEU A 225 -12.61 2.98 -9.90
C LEU A 225 -11.66 2.36 -10.94
N THR A 226 -10.40 2.78 -10.94
CA THR A 226 -9.30 2.14 -11.63
C THR A 226 -8.20 1.77 -10.63
N LEU A 227 -7.87 0.48 -10.54
CA LEU A 227 -6.72 -0.03 -9.78
C LEU A 227 -5.56 -0.32 -10.73
N ALA A 228 -4.37 0.19 -10.45
CA ALA A 228 -3.16 -0.06 -11.25
C ALA A 228 -2.01 -0.55 -10.36
N GLY A 229 -1.28 -1.57 -10.84
CA GLY A 229 -0.12 -2.15 -10.15
C GLY A 229 -0.40 -3.40 -9.31
N LEU A 230 -1.60 -3.98 -9.39
CA LEU A 230 -1.97 -5.15 -8.58
C LEU A 230 -0.97 -6.31 -8.72
N GLY A 231 -0.50 -6.80 -7.58
CA GLY A 231 0.46 -7.89 -7.46
C GLY A 231 1.88 -7.53 -7.88
N GLN A 232 2.26 -6.25 -7.82
CA GLN A 232 3.60 -5.76 -8.14
C GLN A 232 4.22 -5.05 -6.93
N PRO A 233 4.54 -5.78 -5.83
CA PRO A 233 5.18 -5.21 -4.64
C PRO A 233 6.63 -4.80 -4.93
N ALA A 234 7.27 -3.99 -4.10
CA ALA A 234 8.64 -3.50 -4.31
C ALA A 234 9.71 -4.61 -4.45
N THR A 235 10.90 -4.24 -4.91
CA THR A 235 12.06 -5.15 -4.92
C THR A 235 12.37 -5.60 -3.48
N GLY A 236 12.64 -6.89 -3.31
CA GLY A 236 12.91 -7.51 -2.01
C GLY A 236 11.66 -7.97 -1.25
N GLN A 237 10.45 -7.70 -1.76
CA GLN A 237 9.20 -8.24 -1.21
C GLN A 237 8.81 -9.55 -1.93
N PRO A 238 8.13 -10.49 -1.24
CA PRO A 238 7.55 -11.66 -1.90
C PRO A 238 6.59 -11.24 -3.01
N ALA A 239 6.83 -11.72 -4.24
CA ALA A 239 6.01 -11.41 -5.40
C ALA A 239 5.05 -12.57 -5.75
N PRO A 240 3.78 -12.28 -6.08
CA PRO A 240 2.83 -13.32 -6.46
C PRO A 240 3.16 -13.88 -7.85
N THR A 241 2.91 -15.18 -8.04
CA THR A 241 2.87 -15.81 -9.37
C THR A 241 1.75 -15.24 -10.24
N ALA A 242 1.76 -15.53 -11.55
CA ALA A 242 0.69 -15.09 -12.45
C ALA A 242 -0.71 -15.54 -11.99
N ALA A 243 -0.86 -16.80 -11.55
CA ALA A 243 -2.12 -17.32 -11.04
C ALA A 243 -2.59 -16.58 -9.78
N GLN A 244 -1.66 -16.26 -8.87
CA GLN A 244 -1.97 -15.50 -7.65
C GLN A 244 -2.32 -14.05 -7.96
N ARG A 245 -1.72 -13.42 -9.00
CA ARG A 245 -2.15 -12.11 -9.49
C ARG A 245 -3.55 -12.14 -10.08
N THR A 246 -3.89 -13.19 -10.83
CA THR A 246 -5.26 -13.39 -11.32
C THR A 246 -6.25 -13.56 -10.16
N TRP A 247 -5.87 -14.33 -9.14
CA TRP A 247 -6.66 -14.47 -7.91
C TRP A 247 -6.86 -13.12 -7.22
N LEU A 248 -5.79 -12.33 -7.06
CA LEU A 248 -5.84 -11.00 -6.44
C LEU A 248 -6.76 -10.05 -7.21
N GLY A 249 -6.69 -10.06 -8.55
CA GLY A 249 -7.60 -9.30 -9.38
C GLY A 249 -9.07 -9.74 -9.22
N ASN A 250 -9.32 -11.05 -9.09
CA ASN A 250 -10.68 -11.55 -8.80
C ASN A 250 -11.18 -11.08 -7.44
N LEU A 251 -10.31 -11.05 -6.42
CA LEU A 251 -10.64 -10.53 -5.09
C LEU A 251 -11.06 -9.05 -5.16
N TRP A 252 -10.23 -8.19 -5.77
CA TRP A 252 -10.52 -6.75 -5.85
C TRP A 252 -11.78 -6.45 -6.67
N ARG A 253 -12.04 -7.19 -7.76
CA ARG A 253 -13.32 -7.09 -8.48
C ARG A 253 -14.50 -7.47 -7.58
N ALA A 254 -14.37 -8.51 -6.76
CA ALA A 254 -15.44 -8.93 -5.85
C ALA A 254 -15.68 -7.93 -4.72
N LEU A 255 -14.61 -7.37 -4.12
CA LEU A 255 -14.69 -6.34 -3.07
C LEU A 255 -15.28 -5.03 -3.59
N CYS A 256 -15.02 -4.70 -4.85
CA CYS A 256 -15.58 -3.55 -5.55
C CYS A 256 -17.06 -3.72 -5.95
N GLY A 257 -17.64 -4.91 -5.73
CA GLY A 257 -19.04 -5.18 -6.05
C GLY A 257 -19.33 -5.56 -7.50
N ALA A 258 -18.31 -5.73 -8.36
CA ALA A 258 -18.48 -6.11 -9.77
C ALA A 258 -19.05 -7.54 -9.96
N GLY A 259 -19.16 -8.34 -8.89
CA GLY A 259 -19.79 -9.67 -8.88
C GLY A 259 -21.22 -9.70 -8.29
N ARG A 260 -21.73 -8.59 -7.76
CA ARG A 260 -23.16 -8.33 -7.50
C ARG A 260 -23.65 -7.37 -8.60
N LYS A 261 -24.95 -7.03 -8.69
CA LYS A 261 -25.37 -5.87 -9.50
C LYS A 261 -24.63 -4.65 -8.95
N ALA A 262 -23.53 -4.25 -9.58
CA ALA A 262 -22.79 -3.06 -9.18
C ALA A 262 -23.77 -1.90 -9.04
N ALA A 263 -23.57 -1.03 -8.06
CA ALA A 263 -24.41 0.14 -7.89
C ALA A 263 -24.45 0.93 -9.22
N HIS A 264 -25.59 1.53 -9.52
CA HIS A 264 -25.78 2.25 -10.78
C HIS A 264 -24.67 3.29 -10.99
N GLY A 265 -24.05 3.31 -12.17
CA GLY A 265 -22.96 4.22 -12.51
C GLY A 265 -21.59 3.88 -11.91
N THR A 266 -21.45 2.75 -11.20
CA THR A 266 -20.15 2.28 -10.69
C THR A 266 -19.45 1.38 -11.70
N SER A 267 -18.16 1.62 -11.93
CA SER A 267 -17.32 0.70 -12.70
C SER A 267 -16.03 0.36 -11.96
N CYS A 268 -15.53 -0.85 -12.18
CA CYS A 268 -14.31 -1.31 -11.55
C CYS A 268 -13.32 -1.87 -12.58
N THR A 269 -12.29 -1.09 -12.87
CA THR A 269 -11.28 -1.43 -13.87
C THR A 269 -9.98 -1.81 -13.17
N LEU A 270 -9.44 -2.97 -13.53
CA LEU A 270 -8.08 -3.37 -13.14
C LEU A 270 -7.18 -3.08 -14.33
N ALA A 271 -6.40 -2.00 -14.27
CA ALA A 271 -5.51 -1.63 -15.35
C ALA A 271 -4.32 -2.62 -15.41
N PRO A 272 -4.05 -3.25 -16.57
CA PRO A 272 -2.91 -4.16 -16.74
C PRO A 272 -1.59 -3.38 -16.91
N THR A 273 -1.37 -2.37 -16.06
CA THR A 273 -0.20 -1.50 -16.12
C THR A 273 0.98 -2.19 -15.47
N ALA A 274 2.04 -2.46 -16.24
CA ALA A 274 3.32 -2.86 -15.69
C ALA A 274 3.97 -1.65 -14.99
N ILE A 275 4.38 -1.83 -13.74
CA ILE A 275 4.97 -0.78 -12.92
C ILE A 275 6.45 -1.06 -12.75
N GLY A 276 7.26 -0.15 -13.31
CA GLY A 276 8.71 -0.20 -13.23
C GLY A 276 9.24 -0.04 -11.80
N THR A 277 10.56 -0.13 -11.67
CA THR A 277 11.28 0.10 -10.41
C THR A 277 11.99 1.44 -10.44
N ALA A 278 11.91 2.18 -9.34
CA ALA A 278 12.61 3.43 -9.11
C ALA A 278 13.75 3.21 -8.11
N GLU A 279 14.99 3.23 -8.59
CA GLU A 279 16.18 3.17 -7.74
C GLU A 279 16.39 4.50 -6.97
N GLY A 280 16.94 4.44 -5.76
CA GLY A 280 17.59 5.59 -5.13
C GLY A 280 16.69 6.71 -4.58
N ARG A 281 15.42 6.43 -4.20
CA ARG A 281 14.48 7.47 -3.72
C ARG A 281 14.28 7.52 -2.20
N ARG A 282 15.14 6.87 -1.41
CA ARG A 282 15.09 6.98 0.06
C ARG A 282 15.93 8.17 0.53
N ARG A 283 15.32 9.11 1.27
CA ARG A 283 16.09 10.10 2.05
C ARG A 283 16.96 9.33 3.06
N PRO A 284 18.29 9.47 3.03
CA PRO A 284 19.16 8.86 4.03
C PRO A 284 18.70 9.26 5.45
N GLY A 285 18.61 8.29 6.36
CA GLY A 285 18.48 8.57 7.81
C GLY A 285 17.11 8.36 8.48
N LYS A 286 15.98 8.22 7.77
CA LYS A 286 14.71 7.79 8.42
C LYS A 286 14.47 6.28 8.23
N LYS A 287 14.29 5.55 9.34
CA LYS A 287 13.77 4.17 9.32
C LYS A 287 12.27 4.25 9.00
N SER A 288 11.87 3.81 7.81
CA SER A 288 10.45 3.65 7.50
C SER A 288 9.85 2.57 8.41
N PRO A 289 8.61 2.72 8.87
CA PRO A 289 7.87 1.62 9.48
C PRO A 289 7.95 0.37 8.60
N GLN A 290 8.27 -0.78 9.20
CA GLN A 290 8.29 -2.04 8.47
C GLN A 290 6.86 -2.49 8.21
N ASP A 291 6.58 -2.88 6.97
CA ASP A 291 5.33 -3.53 6.64
C ASP A 291 5.47 -5.03 6.83
N PRO A 292 4.46 -5.69 7.43
CA PRO A 292 4.42 -7.13 7.41
C PRO A 292 4.30 -7.64 5.97
N ALA A 293 5.07 -8.66 5.62
CA ALA A 293 5.04 -9.23 4.28
C ALA A 293 3.82 -10.13 4.07
N VAL A 294 3.29 -10.12 2.85
CA VAL A 294 2.32 -11.12 2.40
C VAL A 294 3.08 -12.29 1.80
N HIS A 295 3.10 -13.41 2.52
CA HIS A 295 3.63 -14.67 1.99
C HIS A 295 2.54 -15.42 1.22
N TYR A 296 2.91 -16.16 0.18
CA TYR A 296 1.91 -16.91 -0.59
C TYR A 296 1.84 -18.36 -0.10
N ALA A 297 0.80 -19.13 -0.42
CA ALA A 297 0.71 -20.53 0.03
C ALA A 297 1.84 -21.45 -0.49
N GLN A 298 2.69 -20.97 -1.40
CA GLN A 298 3.93 -21.64 -1.75
C GLN A 298 5.01 -21.46 -0.67
N ASP A 299 4.94 -20.35 0.08
CA ASP A 299 5.91 -19.88 1.08
C ASP A 299 5.40 -20.01 2.53
N ARG A 300 4.10 -20.29 2.75
CA ARG A 300 3.54 -20.47 4.09
C ARG A 300 3.44 -21.94 4.47
N PRO A 301 3.92 -22.32 5.67
CA PRO A 301 3.58 -23.60 6.25
C PRO A 301 2.05 -23.75 6.35
N GLN A 302 1.51 -24.89 5.95
CA GLN A 302 0.14 -25.23 6.27
C GLN A 302 0.11 -25.89 7.66
N THR A 303 -0.53 -25.24 8.63
CA THR A 303 -0.66 -25.76 9.99
C THR A 303 -2.07 -26.30 10.23
N TYR A 304 -2.17 -27.54 10.72
CA TYR A 304 -3.39 -28.17 11.18
C TYR A 304 -3.32 -28.30 12.71
N GLU A 305 -4.13 -27.51 13.43
CA GLU A 305 -4.24 -27.61 14.89
C GLU A 305 -5.37 -28.60 15.24
N LEU A 306 -5.00 -29.79 15.71
CA LEU A 306 -5.95 -30.86 15.97
C LEU A 306 -6.18 -31.01 17.48
N PRO A 307 -7.42 -30.84 17.97
CA PRO A 307 -7.72 -31.05 19.38
C PRO A 307 -7.34 -32.46 19.83
N GLY A 308 -6.68 -32.56 20.98
CA GLY A 308 -6.23 -33.84 21.54
C GLY A 308 -7.38 -34.79 21.79
N ALA A 309 -8.57 -34.29 22.17
CA ALA A 309 -9.77 -35.11 22.35
C ALA A 309 -10.32 -35.69 21.03
N ALA A 310 -10.04 -35.05 19.90
CA ALA A 310 -10.37 -35.59 18.58
C ALA A 310 -9.43 -36.74 18.20
N LEU A 311 -8.19 -36.73 18.70
CA LEU A 311 -7.15 -37.68 18.34
C LEU A 311 -6.99 -38.85 19.32
N PHE A 312 -7.15 -38.61 20.63
CA PHE A 312 -6.79 -39.54 21.69
C PHE A 312 -7.86 -39.61 22.78
N ASP A 313 -7.89 -40.72 23.50
CA ASP A 313 -8.62 -40.81 24.77
C ASP A 313 -7.88 -40.10 25.90
N THR A 314 -8.57 -39.89 27.02
CA THR A 314 -8.00 -39.23 28.21
C THR A 314 -6.76 -39.98 28.70
N ASN A 315 -5.67 -39.24 28.95
CA ASN A 315 -4.36 -39.77 29.35
C ASN A 315 -3.76 -40.83 28.39
N SER A 316 -4.21 -40.88 27.15
CA SER A 316 -3.69 -41.78 26.11
C SER A 316 -2.89 -41.04 25.04
N SER A 317 -2.01 -41.76 24.36
CA SER A 317 -1.33 -41.36 23.13
C SER A 317 -1.70 -42.26 21.94
N THR A 318 -2.60 -43.22 22.13
CA THR A 318 -3.08 -44.08 21.03
C THR A 318 -4.08 -43.31 20.17
N VAL A 319 -3.76 -43.17 18.89
CA VAL A 319 -4.64 -42.50 17.91
C VAL A 319 -5.92 -43.30 17.75
N ARG A 320 -7.06 -42.64 17.93
CA ARG A 320 -8.38 -43.24 17.82
C ARG A 320 -8.70 -43.57 16.35
N PRO A 321 -9.40 -44.68 16.05
CA PRO A 321 -9.84 -44.99 14.68
C PRO A 321 -10.64 -43.86 14.02
N GLN A 322 -11.45 -43.13 14.81
CA GLN A 322 -12.27 -42.02 14.33
C GLN A 322 -11.44 -40.79 13.91
N ALA A 323 -10.17 -40.71 14.32
CA ALA A 323 -9.25 -39.65 13.91
C ALA A 323 -8.56 -39.93 12.57
N LEU A 324 -8.59 -41.18 12.09
CA LEU A 324 -7.90 -41.58 10.87
C LEU A 324 -8.36 -40.83 9.61
N PRO A 325 -9.66 -40.54 9.38
CA PRO A 325 -10.09 -39.75 8.23
C PRO A 325 -9.49 -38.34 8.22
N LEU A 326 -9.44 -37.69 9.38
CA LEU A 326 -8.84 -36.35 9.54
C LEU A 326 -7.34 -36.37 9.25
N LEU A 327 -6.62 -37.37 9.78
CA LEU A 327 -5.19 -37.54 9.52
C LEU A 327 -4.91 -37.92 8.06
N ASN A 328 -5.83 -38.63 7.40
CA ASN A 328 -5.75 -38.91 5.97
C ASN A 328 -5.87 -37.64 5.13
N ASP A 329 -6.76 -36.71 5.47
CA ASP A 329 -6.86 -35.43 4.77
C ASP A 329 -5.57 -34.61 4.89
N VAL A 330 -4.97 -34.59 6.08
CA VAL A 330 -3.66 -33.97 6.31
C VAL A 330 -2.57 -34.66 5.48
N ALA A 331 -2.57 -35.99 5.44
CA ALA A 331 -1.62 -36.77 4.66
C ALA A 331 -1.75 -36.51 3.14
N VAL A 332 -2.97 -36.40 2.61
CA VAL A 332 -3.22 -35.99 1.22
C VAL A 332 -2.62 -34.60 0.94
N SER A 333 -2.84 -33.64 1.85
CA SER A 333 -2.26 -32.29 1.73
C SER A 333 -0.73 -32.31 1.72
N ALA A 334 -0.10 -33.17 2.52
CA ALA A 334 1.35 -33.31 2.56
C ALA A 334 1.88 -33.92 1.26
N ARG A 335 1.32 -35.05 0.80
CA ARG A 335 1.76 -35.74 -0.42
C ARG A 335 1.56 -34.90 -1.69
N THR A 336 0.54 -34.04 -1.71
CA THR A 336 0.28 -33.13 -2.84
C THR A 336 1.12 -31.84 -2.80
N THR A 337 1.97 -31.68 -1.79
CA THR A 337 2.92 -30.56 -1.65
C THR A 337 4.33 -31.05 -2.01
N PRO A 338 4.86 -30.74 -3.22
CA PRO A 338 6.16 -31.26 -3.66
C PRO A 338 7.30 -30.88 -2.71
N GLY A 339 8.10 -31.88 -2.29
CA GLY A 339 9.26 -31.66 -1.43
C GLY A 339 8.92 -31.22 0.00
N SER A 340 7.69 -31.44 0.47
CA SER A 340 7.26 -30.99 1.80
C SER A 340 8.05 -31.65 2.94
N ARG A 341 8.27 -30.90 4.02
CA ARG A 341 8.64 -31.43 5.34
C ARG A 341 7.44 -31.27 6.27
N VAL A 342 7.19 -32.29 7.07
CA VAL A 342 6.08 -32.28 8.03
C VAL A 342 6.64 -32.29 9.45
N VAL A 343 6.21 -31.33 10.26
CA VAL A 343 6.57 -31.24 11.67
C VAL A 343 5.31 -31.46 12.50
N VAL A 344 5.34 -32.46 13.37
CA VAL A 344 4.27 -32.79 14.31
C VAL A 344 4.68 -32.33 15.70
N SER A 345 3.92 -31.41 16.28
CA SER A 345 4.18 -30.87 17.62
C SER A 345 3.06 -31.26 18.59
N GLY A 346 3.38 -32.05 19.61
CA GLY A 346 2.41 -32.47 20.63
C GLY A 346 2.40 -31.55 21.84
N TYR A 347 1.21 -31.31 22.39
CA TYR A 347 0.98 -30.51 23.59
C TYR A 347 0.04 -31.22 24.58
N VAL A 348 0.15 -30.89 25.86
CA VAL A 348 -0.69 -31.40 26.94
C VAL A 348 -1.17 -30.28 27.86
N ASP A 349 -2.18 -30.56 28.68
CA ASP A 349 -2.69 -29.58 29.65
C ASP A 349 -1.78 -29.44 30.90
N PRO A 350 -1.79 -28.27 31.57
CA PRO A 350 -0.92 -27.97 32.69
C PRO A 350 -1.22 -28.72 34.00
N ARG A 351 -2.24 -29.59 34.05
CA ARG A 351 -2.64 -30.26 35.31
C ARG A 351 -1.72 -31.44 35.68
N GLY A 352 -0.89 -31.91 34.75
CA GLY A 352 0.09 -32.98 34.99
C GLY A 352 1.45 -32.49 35.50
N ARG A 353 2.27 -33.41 36.05
CA ARG A 353 3.67 -33.13 36.46
C ARG A 353 4.54 -32.81 35.22
N PRO A 354 5.46 -31.81 35.28
CA PRO A 354 6.24 -31.36 34.12
C PRO A 354 6.98 -32.47 33.33
N ASP A 355 7.68 -33.38 34.02
CA ASP A 355 8.40 -34.48 33.37
C ASP A 355 7.47 -35.51 32.71
N ASN A 356 6.25 -35.67 33.22
CA ASN A 356 5.22 -36.50 32.61
C ASN A 356 4.61 -35.80 31.38
N ASN A 357 4.53 -34.48 31.40
CA ASN A 357 3.94 -33.69 30.33
C ASN A 357 4.79 -33.76 29.05
N HIS A 358 6.11 -33.65 29.16
CA HIS A 358 7.00 -33.81 27.99
C HIS A 358 6.91 -35.21 27.40
N ARG A 359 6.98 -36.26 28.23
CA ARG A 359 6.86 -37.66 27.77
C ARG A 359 5.54 -37.92 27.05
N LEU A 360 4.41 -37.50 27.64
CA LEU A 360 3.09 -37.70 27.03
C LEU A 360 2.93 -36.90 25.73
N SER A 361 3.42 -35.65 25.70
CA SER A 361 3.36 -34.82 24.50
C SER A 361 4.20 -35.40 23.35
N GLN A 362 5.37 -35.98 23.67
CA GLN A 362 6.24 -36.64 22.70
C GLN A 362 5.58 -37.92 22.16
N ALA A 363 5.06 -38.77 23.05
CA ALA A 363 4.38 -40.00 22.66
C ALA A 363 3.17 -39.74 21.73
N ARG A 364 2.43 -38.65 21.97
CA ARG A 364 1.33 -38.22 21.07
C ARG A 364 1.81 -37.75 19.71
N ALA A 365 2.90 -36.97 19.68
CA ALA A 365 3.50 -36.52 18.42
C ALA A 365 4.04 -37.70 17.61
N ASP A 366 4.68 -38.67 18.27
CA ASP A 366 5.19 -39.89 17.64
C ASP A 366 4.06 -40.75 17.06
N ALA A 367 2.98 -40.96 17.82
CA ALA A 367 1.84 -41.73 17.34
C ALA A 367 1.18 -41.12 16.09
N VAL A 368 1.07 -39.78 16.03
CA VAL A 368 0.55 -39.09 14.84
C VAL A 368 1.54 -39.18 13.67
N LYS A 369 2.84 -39.04 13.93
CA LYS A 369 3.89 -39.24 12.92
C LYS A 369 3.82 -40.64 12.32
N ASP A 370 3.64 -41.67 13.13
CA ASP A 370 3.58 -43.06 12.67
C ASP A 370 2.39 -43.27 11.75
N VAL A 371 1.22 -42.71 12.09
CA VAL A 371 0.03 -42.72 11.22
C VAL A 371 0.31 -42.00 9.89
N LEU A 372 0.86 -40.78 9.92
CA LEU A 372 1.16 -40.03 8.69
C LEU A 372 2.18 -40.74 7.80
N THR A 373 3.21 -41.35 8.41
CA THR A 373 4.22 -42.14 7.70
C THR A 373 3.61 -43.39 7.08
N GLY A 374 2.73 -44.10 7.81
CA GLY A 374 1.97 -45.24 7.29
C GLY A 374 1.02 -44.87 6.14
N LEU A 375 0.57 -43.61 6.09
CA LEU A 375 -0.18 -43.05 4.97
C LEU A 375 0.73 -42.57 3.81
N GLY A 376 2.04 -42.82 3.84
CA GLY A 376 2.95 -42.47 2.75
C GLY A 376 3.38 -41.00 2.72
N VAL A 377 3.33 -40.29 3.86
CA VAL A 377 3.94 -38.96 3.99
C VAL A 377 5.43 -39.14 4.30
N GLU A 378 6.27 -38.52 3.48
CA GLU A 378 7.72 -38.55 3.68
C GLU A 378 8.20 -37.35 4.51
N ARG A 379 9.39 -37.47 5.14
CA ARG A 379 10.08 -36.38 5.86
C ARG A 379 9.27 -35.80 7.04
N VAL A 380 8.69 -36.69 7.85
CA VAL A 380 7.94 -36.33 9.07
C VAL A 380 8.85 -36.34 10.31
N THR A 381 8.88 -35.23 11.06
CA THR A 381 9.54 -35.13 12.37
C THR A 381 8.51 -34.88 13.48
N ALA A 382 8.76 -35.41 14.67
CA ALA A 382 7.84 -35.32 15.81
C ALA A 382 8.56 -34.72 17.04
N HIS A 383 7.89 -33.77 17.71
CA HIS A 383 8.41 -33.07 18.89
C HIS A 383 7.35 -32.94 19.98
N GLY A 384 7.65 -33.45 21.17
CA GLY A 384 6.88 -33.23 22.38
C GLY A 384 7.22 -31.88 23.01
N ARG A 385 6.33 -30.89 22.85
CA ARG A 385 6.56 -29.52 23.31
C ARG A 385 6.14 -29.30 24.77
N GLY A 386 5.57 -30.31 25.43
CA GLY A 386 5.07 -30.20 26.80
C GLY A 386 3.86 -29.26 26.85
N LEU A 387 4.00 -28.14 27.56
CA LEU A 387 2.94 -27.13 27.67
C LEU A 387 3.02 -26.13 26.51
N PRO A 388 1.89 -25.71 25.94
CA PRO A 388 1.87 -24.70 24.89
C PRO A 388 2.21 -23.31 25.44
N THR A 389 2.77 -22.44 24.60
CA THR A 389 3.05 -21.03 24.92
C THR A 389 1.83 -20.12 24.71
N GLY A 390 0.65 -20.70 24.48
CA GLY A 390 -0.61 -20.00 24.28
C GLY A 390 -1.53 -20.72 23.29
N CYS A 391 -2.79 -20.31 23.31
CA CYS A 391 -3.83 -20.69 22.37
C CYS A 391 -3.87 -19.71 21.20
N ALA A 392 -4.05 -20.21 19.97
CA ALA A 392 -4.59 -19.37 18.91
C ALA A 392 -5.94 -18.84 19.39
N LYS A 393 -6.14 -17.52 19.36
CA LYS A 393 -7.42 -16.93 19.77
C LYS A 393 -8.50 -17.48 18.83
N PRO A 394 -9.57 -18.14 19.32
CA PRO A 394 -10.65 -18.51 18.44
C PRO A 394 -11.28 -17.25 17.85
N ASP A 395 -11.60 -17.30 16.56
CA ASP A 395 -12.46 -16.30 15.92
C ASP A 395 -13.91 -16.55 16.39
N HIS A 396 -14.22 -16.04 17.58
CA HIS A 396 -15.61 -15.91 18.02
C HIS A 396 -16.05 -14.48 17.76
N SER A 397 -17.04 -14.37 16.88
CA SER A 397 -17.97 -13.26 16.89
C SER A 397 -18.52 -13.08 18.32
N ALA A 398 -18.38 -11.86 18.86
CA ALA A 398 -18.90 -11.39 20.14
C ALA A 398 -18.23 -11.93 21.43
N GLY A 399 -17.23 -11.19 21.94
CA GLY A 399 -17.08 -10.79 23.36
C GLY A 399 -16.93 -11.83 24.48
N GLY A 400 -17.04 -13.14 24.24
CA GLY A 400 -16.96 -14.17 25.28
C GLY A 400 -15.53 -14.45 25.74
N ARG A 401 -15.27 -14.41 27.05
CA ARG A 401 -14.00 -14.86 27.65
C ARG A 401 -13.99 -16.40 27.66
N MET A 402 -12.95 -17.03 27.08
CA MET A 402 -12.78 -18.50 27.13
C MET A 402 -12.90 -18.99 28.57
N THR A 403 -13.70 -20.05 28.77
CA THR A 403 -13.79 -20.71 30.08
C THR A 403 -12.46 -21.37 30.44
N ALA A 404 -12.28 -21.75 31.70
CA ALA A 404 -11.10 -22.50 32.11
C ALA A 404 -10.98 -23.83 31.36
N GLU A 405 -12.09 -24.50 31.09
CA GLU A 405 -12.09 -25.76 30.34
C GLU A 405 -11.76 -25.54 28.85
N ASP A 406 -12.27 -24.47 28.21
CA ASP A 406 -11.93 -24.17 26.81
C ASP A 406 -10.42 -23.95 26.61
N LYS A 407 -9.76 -23.34 27.60
CA LYS A 407 -8.31 -23.16 27.59
C LYS A 407 -7.59 -24.50 27.72
N LEU A 408 -8.03 -25.34 28.65
CA LEU A 408 -7.45 -26.68 28.83
C LEU A 408 -7.66 -27.57 27.60
N GLN A 409 -8.80 -27.46 26.91
CA GLN A 409 -9.07 -28.17 25.65
C GLN A 409 -8.14 -27.68 24.54
N CYS A 410 -7.95 -26.37 24.44
CA CYS A 410 -7.02 -25.78 23.48
C CYS A 410 -5.55 -26.14 23.76
N ASP A 411 -5.18 -26.31 25.03
CA ASP A 411 -3.81 -26.70 25.40
C ASP A 411 -3.51 -28.16 25.05
N ARG A 412 -4.53 -29.02 25.07
CA ARG A 412 -4.44 -30.40 24.59
C ARG A 412 -4.61 -30.43 23.08
N ARG A 413 -3.52 -30.33 22.33
CA ARG A 413 -3.57 -30.43 20.86
C ARG A 413 -2.31 -31.05 20.25
N VAL A 414 -2.43 -31.38 18.98
CA VAL A 414 -1.29 -31.71 18.11
C VAL A 414 -1.34 -30.78 16.92
N ASP A 415 -0.24 -30.06 16.71
CA ASP A 415 -0.09 -29.15 15.58
C ASP A 415 0.74 -29.84 14.50
N ILE A 416 0.19 -29.95 13.28
CA ILE A 416 0.87 -30.56 12.14
C ILE A 416 1.19 -29.47 11.12
N GLU A 417 2.47 -29.15 10.97
CA GLU A 417 2.97 -28.12 10.07
C GLU A 417 3.58 -28.75 8.81
N ILE A 418 3.07 -28.38 7.63
CA ILE A 418 3.57 -28.82 6.33
C ILE A 418 4.29 -27.65 5.67
N THR A 419 5.62 -27.73 5.54
CA THR A 419 6.46 -26.71 4.89
C THR A 419 6.94 -27.19 3.53
N ARG A 420 6.89 -26.33 2.50
CA ARG A 420 7.54 -26.61 1.21
C ARG A 420 9.04 -26.27 1.31
N LYS A 421 9.91 -27.03 0.61
CA LYS A 421 11.35 -26.75 0.54
C LYS A 421 11.65 -25.52 -0.30
#